data_AF-A0A9D3MGZ2-F1
#
_entry.id   AF-A0A9D3MGZ2-F1
#
_cell.length_a   1.000
_cell.length_b   1.000
_cell.length_c   1.000
_cell.angle_alpha   90.00
_cell.angle_beta   90.00
_cell.angle_gamma   90.00
#
_symmetry.space_group_name_H-M   'P 1'
#
loop_
_entity.id
_entity.type
_entity.pdbx_description
1 polymer ?
#
loop_
_entity_poly.entity_id
_entity_poly.type
_entity_poly.pdbx_seq_one_letter_code
_entity_poly.pdbx_strand_id
1 'polypeptide(L)'
;MFSVLSEMAPRELKAIYAFKIYDFNTDNYLCKEDLEKTLNKLTREELTAEEVNLVCEKAIEEADLDGDNKLSFADFENMISRAPDFLSTFHIRI
;
A
#
# COMPACT_ATOMS: atom_id res chain seq x y z
N MET A 1 -26.80 -0.90 -14.58
CA MET A 1 -25.92 -1.72 -13.73
C MET A 1 -24.48 -1.32 -14.07
N PHE A 2 -23.85 -0.52 -13.20
CA PHE A 2 -22.45 -0.14 -13.37
C PHE A 2 -21.60 -1.19 -12.66
N SER A 3 -20.97 -2.04 -13.45
CA SER A 3 -20.00 -3.01 -12.94
C SER A 3 -18.73 -2.27 -12.54
N VAL A 4 -18.37 -2.37 -11.26
CA VAL A 4 -17.10 -1.94 -10.63
C VAL A 4 -15.84 -2.60 -11.25
N LEU A 5 -16.02 -3.45 -12.28
CA LEU A 5 -15.01 -4.28 -12.93
C LEU A 5 -14.75 -3.85 -14.39
N SER A 6 -14.93 -2.57 -14.72
CA SER A 6 -14.60 -2.05 -16.05
C SER A 6 -13.13 -1.63 -16.14
N GLU A 7 -12.49 -1.93 -17.27
CA GLU A 7 -11.07 -1.69 -17.58
C GLU A 7 -10.66 -0.19 -17.52
N MET A 8 -11.65 0.71 -17.38
CA MET A 8 -11.52 2.16 -17.16
C MET A 8 -11.79 2.61 -15.71
N ALA A 9 -11.61 1.74 -14.71
CA ALA A 9 -11.72 2.18 -13.32
C ALA A 9 -10.68 3.30 -13.05
N PRO A 10 -11.09 4.47 -12.53
CA PRO A 10 -10.18 5.57 -12.27
C PRO A 10 -9.07 5.07 -11.33
N ARG A 11 -7.85 5.54 -11.57
CA ARG A 11 -6.68 5.13 -10.78
C ARG A 11 -6.91 5.35 -9.29
N GLU A 12 -7.64 6.41 -8.94
CA GLU A 12 -8.16 6.67 -7.59
C GLU A 12 -8.93 5.48 -7.02
N LEU A 13 -9.91 4.90 -7.73
CA LEU A 13 -10.66 3.76 -7.21
C LEU A 13 -9.75 2.55 -6.96
N LYS A 14 -8.81 2.26 -7.87
CA LYS A 14 -7.84 1.17 -7.66
C LYS A 14 -6.94 1.45 -6.46
N ALA A 15 -6.48 2.69 -6.31
CA ALA A 15 -5.67 3.13 -5.18
C ALA A 15 -6.45 3.03 -3.87
N ILE A 16 -7.72 3.48 -3.82
CA ILE A 16 -8.60 3.38 -2.65
C ILE A 16 -8.81 1.91 -2.26
N TYR A 17 -9.07 1.04 -3.23
CA TYR A 17 -9.24 -0.39 -2.96
C TYR A 17 -7.94 -1.04 -2.49
N ALA A 18 -6.79 -0.75 -3.11
CA ALA A 18 -5.51 -1.24 -2.67
C ALA A 18 -5.18 -0.76 -1.25
N PHE A 19 -5.39 0.53 -0.98
CA PHE A 19 -5.19 1.15 0.32
C PHE A 19 -6.06 0.48 1.39
N LYS A 20 -7.36 0.26 1.11
CA LYS A 20 -8.27 -0.48 2.00
C LYS A 20 -7.88 -1.94 2.24
N ILE A 21 -7.19 -2.59 1.30
CA ILE A 21 -6.73 -3.97 1.48
C ILE A 21 -5.54 -4.01 2.44
N TYR A 22 -4.70 -2.97 2.41
CA TYR A 22 -3.53 -2.86 3.29
C TYR A 22 -3.81 -2.24 4.64
N ASP A 23 -4.84 -1.40 4.72
CA ASP A 23 -5.34 -0.80 5.94
C ASP A 23 -6.10 -1.87 6.77
N PHE A 24 -5.39 -2.55 7.68
CA PHE A 24 -5.97 -3.61 8.50
C PHE A 24 -6.80 -3.05 9.67
N ASN A 25 -6.45 -1.88 10.18
CA ASN A 25 -7.18 -1.22 11.27
C ASN A 25 -8.34 -0.35 10.76
N THR A 26 -8.46 -0.15 9.44
CA THR A 26 -9.50 0.67 8.78
C THR A 26 -9.47 2.12 9.26
N ASP A 27 -8.30 2.63 9.64
CA ASP A 27 -8.16 4.00 10.13
C ASP A 27 -7.98 5.01 8.98
N ASN A 28 -7.91 4.54 7.73
CA ASN A 28 -7.55 5.31 6.53
C ASN A 28 -6.13 5.88 6.57
N TYR A 29 -5.24 5.26 7.35
CA TYR A 29 -3.81 5.56 7.40
C TYR A 29 -3.01 4.26 7.42
N LEU A 30 -1.98 4.18 6.57
CA LEU A 30 -1.06 3.05 6.62
C LEU A 30 0.02 3.31 7.66
N CYS A 31 -0.05 2.62 8.79
CA CYS A 31 0.95 2.73 9.83
C CYS A 31 2.07 1.70 9.62
N LYS A 32 3.18 1.87 10.35
CA LYS A 32 4.29 0.90 10.38
C LYS A 32 3.82 -0.52 10.71
N GLU A 33 2.85 -0.66 11.62
CA GLU A 33 2.26 -1.95 12.00
C GLU A 33 1.46 -2.61 10.86
N ASP A 34 0.74 -1.82 10.07
CA ASP A 34 -0.02 -2.33 8.91
C ASP A 34 0.93 -2.77 7.79
N LEU A 35 2.00 -2.02 7.55
CA LEU A 35 3.07 -2.39 6.63
C LEU A 35 3.79 -3.66 7.10
N GLU A 36 4.07 -3.79 8.39
CA GLU A 36 4.74 -4.97 8.95
C GLU A 36 3.87 -6.22 8.77
N LYS A 37 2.57 -6.14 9.10
CA LYS A 37 1.61 -7.23 8.86
C LYS A 37 1.46 -7.57 7.39
N THR A 38 1.45 -6.55 6.54
CA THR A 38 1.35 -6.68 5.09
C THR A 38 2.56 -7.42 4.53
N LEU A 39 3.77 -6.96 4.86
CA LEU A 39 5.01 -7.60 4.45
C LEU A 39 5.08 -9.03 4.96
N ASN A 40 4.66 -9.27 6.20
CA ASN A 40 4.68 -10.61 6.76
C ASN A 40 3.72 -11.55 6.00
N LYS A 41 2.55 -11.06 5.58
CA LYS A 41 1.62 -11.80 4.71
C LYS A 41 2.14 -12.00 3.29
N LEU A 42 2.75 -10.98 2.70
CA LEU A 42 3.24 -11.03 1.32
C LEU A 42 4.42 -11.99 1.18
N THR A 43 5.30 -11.99 2.17
CA THR A 43 6.54 -12.78 2.20
C THR A 43 6.40 -14.09 2.95
N ARG A 44 5.19 -14.43 3.42
CA ARG A 44 4.90 -15.70 4.14
C ARG A 44 5.86 -15.99 5.28
N GLU A 45 6.21 -14.96 6.08
CA GLU A 45 7.15 -15.08 7.20
C GLU A 45 8.58 -15.50 6.78
N GLU A 46 8.98 -15.35 5.51
CA GLU A 46 10.37 -15.63 5.06
C GLU A 46 11.37 -14.53 5.44
N LEU A 47 10.91 -13.33 5.79
CA LEU A 47 11.78 -12.21 6.19
C LEU A 47 11.96 -12.16 7.72
N THR A 48 13.16 -11.79 8.15
CA THR A 48 13.44 -11.52 9.56
C THR A 48 12.81 -10.20 10.00
N ALA A 49 12.50 -10.07 11.29
CA ALA A 49 11.91 -8.86 11.85
C ALA A 49 12.75 -7.60 11.57
N GLU A 50 14.08 -7.73 11.48
CA GLU A 50 14.99 -6.64 11.12
C GLU A 50 14.82 -6.17 9.67
N GLU A 51 14.73 -7.10 8.72
CA GLU A 51 14.50 -6.79 7.31
C GLU A 51 13.13 -6.15 7.09
N VAL A 52 12.10 -6.69 7.76
CA VAL A 52 10.76 -6.10 7.70
C VAL A 52 10.76 -4.68 8.30
N ASN A 53 11.46 -4.46 9.42
CA ASN A 53 11.60 -3.13 10.00
C ASN A 53 12.28 -2.15 9.04
N LEU A 54 13.39 -2.58 8.42
CA LEU A 54 14.17 -1.76 7.52
C LEU A 54 13.39 -1.40 6.25
N VAL A 55 12.64 -2.36 5.68
CA VAL A 55 11.75 -2.10 4.55
C VAL A 55 10.60 -1.19 4.94
N CYS A 56 9.98 -1.40 6.11
CA CYS A 56 8.93 -0.50 6.62
C CYS A 56 9.46 0.93 6.82
N GLU A 57 10.60 1.11 7.47
CA GLU A 57 11.19 2.42 7.68
C GLU A 57 11.54 3.09 6.36
N LYS A 58 12.16 2.37 5.42
CA LYS A 58 12.47 2.91 4.09
C LYS A 58 11.21 3.25 3.30
N ALA A 59 10.18 2.42 3.37
CA ALA A 59 8.91 2.66 2.69
C ALA A 59 8.19 3.89 3.26
N ILE A 60 8.16 4.05 4.59
CA ILE A 60 7.61 5.25 5.23
C ILE A 60 8.48 6.46 4.85
N GLU A 61 9.80 6.40 4.99
CA GLU A 61 10.71 7.52 4.68
C GLU A 61 10.61 7.99 3.21
N GLU A 62 10.34 7.08 2.27
CA GLU A 62 10.19 7.41 0.84
C GLU A 62 8.78 7.85 0.45
N ALA A 63 7.74 7.34 1.14
CA ALA A 63 6.36 7.57 0.79
C ALA A 63 5.67 8.67 1.62
N ASP A 64 6.07 8.84 2.88
CA ASP A 64 5.60 9.87 3.80
C ASP A 64 6.22 11.23 3.42
N LEU A 65 5.41 12.10 2.82
CA LEU A 65 5.85 13.43 2.43
C LEU A 65 5.69 14.46 3.55
N ASP A 66 4.80 14.19 4.52
CA ASP A 66 4.46 15.10 5.61
C ASP A 66 5.26 14.82 6.89
N GLY A 67 5.85 13.62 7.01
CA GLY A 67 6.69 13.20 8.13
C GLY A 67 5.89 12.75 9.36
N ASP A 68 4.63 12.36 9.19
CA ASP A 68 3.72 11.91 10.26
C ASP A 68 3.95 10.44 10.68
N ASN A 69 4.87 9.73 10.00
CA ASN A 69 5.13 8.30 10.16
C ASN A 69 3.91 7.42 9.85
N LYS A 70 2.94 7.95 9.10
CA LYS A 70 1.83 7.21 8.52
C LYS A 70 1.65 7.66 7.08
N LEU A 71 1.19 6.74 6.23
CA LEU A 71 0.83 7.10 4.87
C LEU A 71 -0.65 7.48 4.85
N SER A 72 -0.92 8.75 4.53
CA SER A 72 -2.27 9.18 4.18
C SER A 72 -2.64 8.73 2.77
N PHE A 73 -3.92 8.85 2.42
CA PHE A 73 -4.37 8.58 1.05
C PHE A 73 -3.60 9.42 0.01
N ALA A 74 -3.24 10.66 0.34
CA ALA A 74 -2.51 11.55 -0.57
C ALA A 74 -1.06 11.06 -0.80
N ASP A 75 -0.39 10.59 0.26
CA ASP A 75 0.95 10.01 0.19
C ASP A 75 0.93 8.73 -0.66
N PHE A 76 -0.07 7.88 -0.45
CA PHE A 76 -0.24 6.64 -1.20
C PHE A 76 -0.57 6.88 -2.67
N GLU A 77 -1.42 7.86 -2.98
CA GLU A 77 -1.70 8.25 -4.36
C GLU A 77 -0.44 8.77 -5.07
N ASN A 78 0.36 9.60 -4.38
CA ASN A 78 1.63 10.08 -4.91
C ASN A 78 2.64 8.95 -5.10
N MET A 79 2.71 8.00 -4.17
CA MET A 79 3.55 6.80 -4.26
C MET A 79 3.16 5.93 -5.45
N ILE A 80 1.86 5.67 -5.66
CA ILE A 80 1.34 4.93 -6.82
C ILE A 80 1.62 5.67 -8.14
N SER A 81 1.55 7.01 -8.13
CA SER A 81 1.88 7.84 -9.29
C SER A 81 3.36 7.78 -9.63
N ARG A 82 4.23 7.72 -8.61
CA ARG A 82 5.69 7.59 -8.76
C ARG A 82 6.16 6.19 -9.12
N ALA A 83 5.46 5.15 -8.66
CA ALA A 83 5.78 3.76 -8.90
C ALA A 83 4.69 3.05 -9.72
N PRO A 84 4.58 3.32 -11.04
CA PRO A 84 3.64 2.62 -11.90
C PRO A 84 3.89 1.10 -11.95
N ASP A 85 5.13 0.67 -11.71
CA ASP A 85 5.53 -0.73 -11.58
C ASP A 85 4.90 -1.44 -10.37
N PHE A 86 4.54 -0.68 -9.32
CA PHE A 86 3.82 -1.21 -8.17
C PHE A 86 2.43 -1.67 -8.61
N LEU A 87 1.67 -0.83 -9.33
CA LEU A 87 0.38 -1.21 -9.91
C LEU A 87 0.48 -2.38 -10.91
N SER A 88 1.56 -2.42 -11.71
CA SER A 88 1.77 -3.47 -12.70
C SER A 88 2.19 -4.82 -12.09
N THR A 89 2.79 -4.80 -10.90
CA THR A 89 3.03 -6.01 -10.08
C THR A 89 1.80 -6.41 -9.27
N PHE A 90 0.94 -5.44 -8.95
CA PHE A 90 -0.37 -5.59 -8.29
C PHE A 90 -1.48 -6.16 -9.17
N HIS A 91 -1.13 -7.07 -10.06
CA HIS A 91 -2.12 -7.96 -10.64
C HIS A 91 -2.54 -8.96 -9.56
N ILE A 92 -3.51 -8.56 -8.74
CA ILE A 92 -4.38 -9.52 -8.05
C ILE A 92 -5.09 -10.28 -9.16
N ARG A 93 -4.52 -11.43 -9.55
CA ARG A 93 -5.24 -12.46 -10.29
C ARG A 93 -6.26 -13.03 -9.31
N ILE A 94 -7.50 -12.51 -9.38
CA ILE A 94 -8.69 -13.29 -9.00
C ILE A 94 -8.89 -14.35 -10.07
#